data_AF-A0A3B8MJI8-F1
#
_entry.id   AF-A0A3B8MJI8-F1
#
_cell.length_a   1.000
_cell.length_b   1.000
_cell.length_c   1.000
_cell.angle_alpha   90.00
_cell.angle_beta   90.00
_cell.angle_gamma   90.00
#
_symmetry.space_group_name_H-M   'P 1'
#
loop_
_entity.id
_entity.type
_entity.pdbx_description
1 polymer ?
#
loop_
_entity_poly.entity_id
_entity_poly.type
_entity_poly.pdbx_seq_one_letter_code
_entity_poly.pdbx_strand_id
1 'polypeptide(L)' 'KAALEATLSPIVCVGETQEERESGVTDSVVRTQVTASLDGLSSEEVDKLVIAYEPVWAI' A
#
# COMPACT_ATOMS: atom_id res chain seq x y z
N LYS A 1 -0.51 2.44 11.82
CA LYS A 1 -0.66 2.10 13.26
C LYS A 1 -1.86 2.76 13.92
N ALA A 2 -1.96 4.09 13.95
CA ALA A 2 -3.06 4.80 14.61
C ALA A 2 -4.49 4.27 14.31
N ALA A 3 -4.79 3.92 13.05
CA ALA A 3 -6.07 3.31 12.69
C ALA A 3 -6.33 1.97 13.41
N LEU A 4 -5.33 1.08 13.45
CA LEU A 4 -5.42 -0.20 14.15
C LEU A 4 -5.55 -0.02 15.67
N GLU A 5 -4.80 0.92 16.25
CA GLU A 5 -4.88 1.29 17.67
C GLU A 5 -6.26 1.86 18.05
N ALA A 6 -6.88 2.59 17.12
CA ALA A 6 -8.26 3.06 17.22
C ALA A 6 -9.30 1.98 16.87
N THR A 7 -8.91 0.72 16.75
CA THR A 7 -9.79 -0.42 16.40
C THR A 7 -10.51 -0.29 15.06
N LEU A 8 -9.94 0.49 14.12
CA LEU A 8 -10.41 0.58 12.74
C LEU A 8 -9.73 -0.50 11.88
N SER A 9 -10.38 -0.86 10.77
CA SER A 9 -9.79 -1.70 9.72
C SER A 9 -9.30 -0.80 8.58
N PRO A 10 -7.99 -0.46 8.51
CA PRO A 10 -7.49 0.46 7.51
C PRO A 10 -7.45 -0.17 6.12
N ILE A 11 -7.76 0.64 5.12
CA ILE A 11 -7.50 0.34 3.70
C ILE A 11 -6.28 1.15 3.30
N VAL A 12 -5.18 0.47 2.97
CA VAL A 12 -3.92 1.08 2.53
C VAL A 12 -3.91 1.11 1.01
N CYS A 13 -3.99 2.31 0.44
CA CYS A 13 -3.89 2.51 -0.99
C CYS A 13 -2.43 2.48 -1.46
N VAL A 14 -2.17 1.79 -2.57
CA VAL A 14 -0.88 1.74 -3.26
C VAL A 14 -1.11 1.84 -4.76
N GLY A 15 -0.15 2.39 -5.49
CA GLY A 15 -0.31 2.64 -6.91
C GLY A 15 0.85 3.43 -7.49
N GLU A 16 1.12 3.21 -8.77
CA GLU A 16 2.12 3.93 -9.54
C GLU A 16 1.50 5.00 -10.46
N THR A 17 2.22 6.10 -10.65
CA THR A 17 1.89 7.15 -11.61
C THR A 17 2.12 6.70 -13.06
N GLN A 18 1.64 7.48 -14.03
CA GLN A 18 1.86 7.22 -15.45
C GLN A 18 3.36 7.17 -15.80
N GLU A 19 4.16 8.11 -15.28
CA GLU A 19 5.60 8.16 -15.53
C GLU A 19 6.33 6.92 -14.98
N GLU A 20 5.97 6.47 -13.78
CA GLU A 20 6.53 5.27 -13.16
C GLU A 20 6.13 4.00 -13.94
N ARG A 21 4.92 3.96 -14.49
CA ARG A 21 4.48 2.84 -15.33
C ARG A 21 5.21 2.81 -16.68
N GLU A 22 5.33 3.96 -17.34
CA GLU A 22 6.01 4.08 -18.63
C GLU A 22 7.53 3.84 -18.53
N SER A 23 8.13 4.14 -17.37
CA SER A 23 9.53 3.80 -17.07
C SER A 23 9.73 2.35 -16.61
N GLY A 24 8.66 1.55 -16.51
CA GLY A 24 8.73 0.13 -16.20
C GLY A 24 9.06 -0.19 -14.74
N VAL A 25 8.83 0.75 -13.81
CA VAL A 25 9.16 0.59 -12.38
C VAL A 25 7.95 0.30 -11.48
N THR A 26 6.78 -0.04 -12.06
CA THR A 26 5.54 -0.38 -11.33
C THR A 26 5.79 -1.31 -10.14
N ASP A 27 6.46 -2.44 -10.36
CA ASP A 27 6.72 -3.43 -9.30
C ASP A 27 7.59 -2.88 -8.17
N SER A 28 8.58 -2.03 -8.51
CA SER A 28 9.46 -1.41 -7.53
C SER A 28 8.71 -0.40 -6.67
N VAL A 29 7.88 0.43 -7.30
CA VAL A 29 7.07 1.45 -6.63
C VAL A 29 6.06 0.79 -5.70
N VAL A 30 5.24 -0.13 -6.21
CA VAL A 30 4.20 -0.81 -5.43
C VAL A 30 4.82 -1.64 -4.31
N ARG A 31 5.92 -2.37 -4.57
CA ARG A 31 6.64 -3.11 -3.52
C ARG A 31 7.11 -2.19 -2.41
N THR A 32 7.73 -1.06 -2.75
CA THR A 32 8.24 -0.10 -1.77
C THR A 32 7.11 0.43 -0.90
N GLN A 33 6.00 0.86 -1.52
CA GLN A 33 4.82 1.36 -0.82
C GLN A 33 4.21 0.32 0.12
N VAL A 34 4.02 -0.93 -0.35
CA VAL A 34 3.52 -2.03 0.49
C VAL A 34 4.47 -2.30 1.65
N THR A 35 5.76 -2.49 1.39
CA THR A 35 6.72 -2.82 2.46
C THR A 35 6.82 -1.71 3.51
N ALA A 36 6.83 -0.44 3.08
CA ALA A 36 6.88 0.69 3.99
C ALA A 36 5.59 0.83 4.82
N SER A 37 4.43 0.51 4.23
CA SER A 37 3.15 0.58 4.92
C SER A 37 2.96 -0.51 5.98
N LEU A 38 3.64 -1.65 5.80
CA LEU A 38 3.60 -2.78 6.74
C LEU A 38 4.74 -2.76 7.75
N ASP A 39 5.68 -1.81 7.66
CA ASP A 39 6.85 -1.76 8.53
C ASP A 39 6.46 -1.63 10.01
N GLY A 40 7.05 -2.51 10.82
CA GLY A 40 6.77 -2.59 12.25
C GLY A 40 5.37 -3.06 12.64
N LEU A 41 4.56 -3.60 11.71
CA LEU A 41 3.32 -4.31 12.04
C LEU A 41 3.60 -5.79 12.29
N SER A 42 2.92 -6.37 13.27
CA SER A 42 2.84 -7.81 13.47
C SER A 42 1.95 -8.48 12.42
N SER A 43 2.11 -9.79 12.21
CA SER A 43 1.23 -10.54 11.29
C SER A 43 -0.26 -10.40 11.63
N GLU A 44 -0.60 -10.39 12.92
CA GLU A 44 -1.99 -10.20 13.39
C GLU A 44 -2.55 -8.80 13.08
N GLU A 45 -1.70 -7.78 13.01
CA GLU A 45 -2.07 -6.43 12.60
C GLU A 45 -2.24 -6.35 11.07
N VAL A 46 -1.41 -7.07 10.31
CA VAL A 46 -1.53 -7.17 8.85
C VAL A 46 -2.83 -7.89 8.44
N ASP A 47 -3.27 -8.89 9.19
CA ASP A 47 -4.54 -9.59 8.93
C ASP A 47 -5.79 -8.70 9.12
N LYS A 48 -5.65 -7.53 9.77
CA LYS A 48 -6.76 -6.60 10.06
C LYS A 48 -6.89 -5.45 9.07
N LEU A 49 -6.01 -5.39 8.06
CA LEU A 49 -6.01 -4.34 7.04
C LEU A 49 -6.25 -4.90 5.65
N VAL A 50 -6.58 -4.00 4.72
CA VAL A 50 -6.75 -4.31 3.31
C VAL A 50 -5.74 -3.48 2.51
N ILE A 51 -5.10 -4.08 1.51
CA ILE A 51 -4.34 -3.32 0.50
C ILE A 51 -5.25 -3.07 -0.70
N ALA A 52 -5.40 -1.82 -1.10
CA ALA A 52 -6.10 -1.42 -2.32
C ALA A 52 -5.07 -0.96 -3.36
N TYR A 53 -4.95 -1.72 -4.46
CA TYR A 53 -4.16 -1.29 -5.60
C TYR A 53 -4.99 -0.33 -6.45
N GLU A 54 -4.47 0.88 -6.68
CA GLU A 54 -5.07 1.92 -7.48
C GLU A 54 -4.18 2.18 -8.70
N PRO A 55 -4.65 1.92 -9.93
CA PRO A 55 -3.91 2.28 -11.14
C PRO A 55 -4.00 3.80 -11.36
N VAL A 56 -3.20 4.57 -10.61
CA VAL A 56 -3.22 6.05 -10.65
C VAL A 56 -2.98 6.56 -12.07
N TRP A 57 -2.15 5.87 -12.83
CA TRP A 57 -1.89 6.13 -14.26
C TRP A 57 -3.13 6.06 -15.17
N ALA A 58 -4.24 5.44 -14.73
CA ALA A 58 -5.46 5.26 -15.51
C ALA A 58 -6.60 6.21 -15.10
N ILE A 59 -6.36 7.12 -14.16
CA ILE A 59 -7.34 8.11 -13.68
C ILE A 59 -7.42 9.30 -14.65
#